data_AF-J1SKU9-F1
#
_entry.id   AF-J1SKU9-F1
#
_cell.length_a   1.000
_cell.length_b   1.000
_cell.length_c   1.000
_cell.angle_alpha   90.00
_cell.angle_beta   90.00
_cell.angle_gamma   90.00
#
_symmetry.space_group_name_H-M   'P 1'
#
loop_
_entity.id
_entity.type
_entity.pdbx_description
1 polymer ?
#
loop_
_entity_poly.entity_id
_entity_poly.type
_entity_poly.pdbx_seq_one_letter_code
_entity_poly.pdbx_strand_id
1 'polypeptide(L)'
;MPQTMLTLSTRGQGFYEFTDQAQAFVRQSGTEEGLLTVFVRHTSCSLLIQENADSDVKTDLNSFFRRLVPPTSDPSMRWVVHTTEGPDDMPAHIKAALTQVSIGIPVGNSRLVLGTWQGIYLFEHRDRPHRRDVVLHLSP
;
A
#
# COMPACT_ATOMS: atom_id res chain seq x y z
N MET A 1 2.86 -23.25 -4.64
CA MET A 1 2.91 -21.77 -4.63
C MET A 1 2.84 -21.32 -3.19
N PRO A 2 3.95 -20.83 -2.62
CA PRO A 2 3.96 -20.36 -1.23
C PRO A 2 3.05 -19.15 -1.07
N GLN A 3 2.43 -19.04 0.09
CA GLN A 3 1.59 -17.90 0.46
C GLN A 3 1.76 -17.60 1.95
N THR A 4 1.79 -16.32 2.31
CA THR A 4 1.75 -15.86 3.70
C THR A 4 0.93 -14.59 3.83
N MET A 5 0.63 -14.20 5.06
CA MET A 5 -0.07 -12.96 5.39
C MET A 5 0.79 -12.14 6.35
N LEU A 6 1.02 -10.89 5.99
CA LEU A 6 1.65 -9.89 6.83
C LEU A 6 0.57 -9.00 7.44
N THR A 7 0.66 -8.72 8.74
CA THR A 7 -0.16 -7.71 9.40
C THR A 7 0.70 -6.49 9.71
N LEU A 8 0.38 -5.35 9.10
CA LEU A 8 1.06 -4.07 9.28
C LEU A 8 0.23 -3.18 10.21
N SER A 9 0.90 -2.54 11.18
CA SER A 9 0.26 -1.57 12.07
C SER A 9 0.53 -0.16 11.57
N THR A 10 -0.54 0.59 11.30
CA THR A 10 -0.47 1.99 10.86
C THR A 10 -0.80 2.93 12.02
N ARG A 11 -0.35 4.18 11.93
CA ARG A 11 -0.53 5.23 12.96
C ARG A 11 -1.27 6.46 12.43
N GLY A 12 -1.79 6.38 11.20
CA GLY A 12 -2.41 7.47 10.45
C GLY A 12 -1.92 7.50 9.00
N GLN A 13 -2.43 8.46 8.22
CA GLN A 13 -2.16 8.56 6.79
C GLN A 13 -0.66 8.62 6.48
N GLY A 14 -0.22 7.82 5.51
CA GLY A 14 1.17 7.83 5.07
C GLY A 14 1.64 6.49 4.51
N PHE A 15 2.95 6.42 4.28
CA PHE A 15 3.62 5.30 3.63
C PHE A 15 4.29 4.41 4.67
N TYR A 16 3.94 3.13 4.66
CA TYR A 16 4.48 2.10 5.54
C TYR A 16 5.23 1.07 4.70
N GLU A 17 6.56 1.12 4.75
CA GLU A 17 7.39 0.22 3.95
C GLU A 17 7.38 -1.20 4.51
N PHE A 18 7.32 -2.19 3.63
CA PHE A 18 7.46 -3.60 3.99
C PHE A 18 8.28 -4.41 2.97
N THR A 19 9.18 -3.73 2.25
CA THR A 19 10.06 -4.32 1.23
C THR A 19 10.85 -5.51 1.78
N ASP A 20 11.43 -5.37 2.97
CA ASP A 20 12.26 -6.41 3.59
C ASP A 20 11.45 -7.66 3.97
N GLN A 21 10.22 -7.49 4.44
CA GLN A 21 9.32 -8.58 4.77
C GLN A 21 8.91 -9.36 3.52
N ALA A 22 8.63 -8.65 2.42
CA ALA A 22 8.35 -9.28 1.12
C ALA A 22 9.58 -10.02 0.57
N GLN A 23 10.76 -9.40 0.65
CA GLN A 23 12.03 -10.01 0.23
C GLN A 23 12.39 -11.24 1.08
N ALA A 24 12.12 -11.20 2.39
CA ALA A 24 12.33 -12.34 3.28
C ALA A 24 11.42 -13.51 2.92
N PHE A 25 10.14 -13.26 2.62
CA PHE A 25 9.21 -14.27 2.14
C PHE A 25 9.69 -14.95 0.85
N VAL A 26 10.14 -14.16 -0.14
CA VAL A 26 10.70 -14.71 -1.39
C VAL A 26 11.96 -15.53 -1.15
N ARG A 27 12.86 -15.12 -0.26
CA ARG A 27 14.05 -15.91 0.07
C ARG A 27 13.70 -17.23 0.73
N GLN A 28 12.73 -17.21 1.65
CA GLN A 28 12.29 -18.40 2.39
C GLN A 28 11.52 -19.40 1.52
N SER A 29 10.95 -18.96 0.40
CA SER A 29 10.25 -19.86 -0.51
C SER A 29 11.16 -20.81 -1.30
N GLY A 30 12.45 -20.47 -1.42
CA GLY A 30 13.41 -21.19 -2.28
C GLY A 30 13.10 -21.08 -3.79
N THR A 31 12.25 -20.15 -4.19
CA THR A 31 11.87 -19.95 -5.60
C THR A 31 12.88 -19.03 -6.29
N GLU A 32 13.53 -19.51 -7.35
CA GLU A 32 14.53 -18.73 -8.07
C GLU A 32 13.91 -17.67 -8.97
N GLU A 33 12.87 -18.02 -9.72
CA GLU A 33 12.17 -17.16 -10.66
C GLU A 33 10.65 -17.27 -10.49
N GLY A 34 9.93 -16.17 -10.74
CA GLY A 34 8.47 -16.16 -10.70
C GLY A 34 7.87 -14.77 -10.55
N LEU A 35 6.62 -14.70 -10.08
CA LEU A 35 5.90 -13.47 -9.81
C LEU A 35 5.39 -13.44 -8.36
N LEU A 36 5.89 -12.48 -7.57
CA LEU A 36 5.29 -12.16 -6.28
C LEU A 36 4.07 -11.27 -6.51
N THR A 37 2.89 -11.81 -6.21
CA THR A 37 1.67 -11.01 -6.06
C THR A 37 1.54 -10.55 -4.61
N VAL A 38 1.37 -9.25 -4.43
CA VAL A 38 1.11 -8.60 -3.14
C VAL A 38 -0.30 -8.05 -3.18
N PHE A 39 -1.17 -8.47 -2.26
CA PHE A 39 -2.59 -8.09 -2.24
C PHE A 39 -3.01 -7.61 -0.86
N VAL A 40 -3.54 -6.40 -0.75
CA VAL A 40 -4.07 -5.88 0.53
C VAL A 40 -5.57 -6.18 0.65
N ARG A 41 -5.99 -6.76 1.77
CA ARG A 41 -7.38 -7.17 2.01
C ARG A 41 -8.23 -6.05 2.61
N HIS A 42 -8.09 -4.84 2.06
CA HIS A 42 -8.68 -3.62 2.62
C HIS A 42 -9.08 -2.68 1.48
N THR A 43 -10.12 -1.88 1.71
CA THR A 43 -10.68 -0.94 0.73
C THR A 43 -10.40 0.53 1.07
N SER A 44 -9.66 0.78 2.15
CA SER A 44 -9.33 2.12 2.67
C SER A 44 -7.81 2.33 2.86
N CYS A 45 -7.01 1.50 2.20
CA CYS A 45 -5.57 1.66 2.04
C CYS A 45 -5.15 1.01 0.71
N SER A 46 -3.94 1.30 0.23
CA SER A 46 -3.45 0.83 -1.07
C SER A 46 -2.06 0.23 -0.98
N LEU A 47 -1.62 -0.33 -2.11
CA LEU A 47 -0.24 -0.76 -2.34
C LEU A 47 0.42 0.14 -3.39
N LEU A 48 1.67 0.50 -3.16
CA LEU A 48 2.49 1.29 -4.08
C LEU A 48 3.92 0.77 -4.14
N ILE A 49 4.55 0.92 -5.30
CA ILE A 49 6.00 0.88 -5.44
C ILE A 49 6.45 2.30 -5.72
N GLN A 50 7.26 2.86 -4.82
CA GLN A 50 7.73 4.25 -4.91
C GLN A 50 9.15 4.40 -4.36
N GLU A 51 9.68 5.62 -4.47
CA GLU A 51 11.01 5.93 -3.97
C GLU A 51 11.17 5.66 -2.47
N ASN A 52 12.24 4.95 -2.09
CA ASN A 52 12.57 4.62 -0.70
C ASN A 52 13.82 5.32 -0.15
N ALA A 53 14.43 6.23 -0.92
CA ALA A 53 15.62 6.97 -0.51
C ALA A 53 15.26 8.33 0.11
N ASP A 54 14.53 9.18 -0.62
CA ASP A 54 14.17 10.51 -0.15
C ASP A 54 12.81 10.52 0.58
N SER A 55 12.79 11.04 1.81
CA SER A 55 11.55 11.21 2.58
C SER A 55 10.63 12.27 1.99
N ASP A 56 11.15 13.22 1.21
CA ASP A 56 10.38 14.30 0.62
C ASP A 56 9.39 13.77 -0.41
N VAL A 57 9.76 12.72 -1.18
CA VAL A 57 8.86 12.05 -2.12
C VAL A 57 7.60 11.52 -1.42
N LYS A 58 7.75 10.89 -0.25
CA LYS A 58 6.61 10.41 0.56
C LYS A 58 5.76 11.57 1.08
N THR A 59 6.40 12.66 1.50
CA THR A 59 5.73 13.87 1.99
C THR A 59 4.89 14.51 0.88
N ASP A 60 5.47 14.66 -0.31
CA ASP A 60 4.83 15.29 -1.46
C ASP A 60 3.69 14.43 -2.00
N LEU A 61 3.89 13.10 -2.13
CA LEU A 61 2.82 12.19 -2.54
C LEU A 61 1.66 12.22 -1.55
N ASN A 62 1.93 12.14 -0.24
CA ASN A 62 0.88 12.22 0.78
C ASN A 62 0.14 13.55 0.69
N SER A 63 0.86 14.66 0.51
CA SER A 63 0.29 15.99 0.37
C SER A 63 -0.52 16.17 -0.91
N PHE A 64 -0.07 15.57 -2.02
CA PHE A 64 -0.80 15.55 -3.28
C PHE A 64 -2.14 14.83 -3.13
N PHE A 65 -2.15 13.60 -2.60
CA PHE A 65 -3.39 12.83 -2.43
C PHE A 65 -4.35 13.45 -1.42
N ARG A 66 -3.86 14.14 -0.39
CA ARG A 66 -4.69 14.92 0.54
C ARG A 66 -5.40 16.10 -0.14
N ARG A 67 -4.74 16.74 -1.12
CA ARG A 67 -5.35 17.83 -1.91
C ARG A 67 -6.30 17.29 -2.98
N LEU A 68 -5.93 16.18 -3.62
CA LEU A 68 -6.74 15.54 -4.66
C LEU A 68 -8.05 14.98 -4.11
N VAL A 69 -8.01 14.40 -2.91
CA VAL A 69 -9.17 13.81 -2.24
C VAL A 69 -9.21 14.28 -0.79
N PRO A 70 -9.78 15.47 -0.53
CA PRO A 70 -9.86 16.06 0.82
C PRO A 70 -10.88 15.32 1.71
N PRO A 71 -10.88 15.57 3.03
CA PRO A 71 -11.89 15.00 3.94
C PRO A 71 -13.31 15.44 3.57
N THR A 72 -14.33 14.66 3.92
CA THR A 72 -15.74 14.97 3.60
C THR A 72 -16.26 16.26 4.26
N SER A 73 -15.55 16.76 5.27
CA SER A 73 -15.78 18.08 5.87
C SER A 73 -15.44 19.24 4.93
N ASP A 74 -14.66 19.00 3.88
CA ASP A 74 -14.35 20.00 2.87
C ASP A 74 -15.59 20.31 2.01
N PRO A 75 -15.91 21.59 1.74
CA PRO A 75 -17.08 21.96 0.93
C PRO A 75 -17.10 21.32 -0.47
N SER A 76 -15.95 21.01 -1.06
CA SER A 76 -15.85 20.33 -2.36
C SER A 76 -16.35 18.88 -2.33
N MET A 77 -16.48 18.29 -1.14
CA MET A 77 -16.90 16.90 -0.93
C MET A 77 -18.39 16.76 -0.55
N ARG A 78 -19.20 17.82 -0.67
CA ARG A 78 -20.64 17.82 -0.33
C ARG A 78 -21.49 16.82 -1.12
N TRP A 79 -20.97 16.29 -2.23
CA TRP A 79 -21.61 15.25 -3.02
C TRP A 79 -21.47 13.85 -2.41
N VAL A 80 -20.57 13.66 -1.43
CA VAL A 80 -20.37 12.38 -0.75
C VAL A 80 -21.56 12.04 0.14
N VAL A 81 -22.16 10.88 -0.11
CA VAL A 81 -23.29 10.36 0.69
C VAL A 81 -22.79 9.52 1.88
N HIS A 82 -21.74 8.72 1.68
CA HIS A 82 -21.17 7.84 2.71
C HIS A 82 -20.33 8.64 3.71
N THR A 83 -20.93 8.98 4.87
CA THR A 83 -20.33 9.90 5.87
C THR A 83 -20.35 9.36 7.30
N THR A 84 -20.81 8.13 7.51
CA THR A 84 -21.07 7.56 8.84
C THR A 84 -19.82 7.13 9.61
N GLU A 85 -18.70 6.88 8.92
CA GLU A 85 -17.48 6.30 9.52
C GLU A 85 -16.36 7.33 9.75
N GLY A 86 -16.71 8.62 9.65
CA GLY A 86 -15.80 9.74 9.85
C GLY A 86 -15.40 10.44 8.55
N PRO A 87 -14.77 11.62 8.66
CA PRO A 87 -14.54 12.48 7.51
C PRO A 87 -13.45 11.97 6.55
N ASP A 88 -12.66 10.99 6.97
CA ASP A 88 -11.55 10.40 6.21
C ASP A 88 -11.93 9.10 5.49
N ASP A 89 -13.09 8.52 5.78
CA ASP A 89 -13.48 7.18 5.33
C ASP A 89 -13.74 7.09 3.82
N MET A 90 -14.76 7.80 3.30
CA MET A 90 -15.00 7.83 1.85
C MET A 90 -13.80 8.37 1.05
N PRO A 91 -13.07 9.41 1.50
CA PRO A 91 -11.82 9.81 0.88
C PRO A 91 -10.80 8.68 0.80
N ALA A 92 -10.69 7.83 1.83
CA ALA A 92 -9.82 6.66 1.80
C ALA A 92 -10.24 5.63 0.75
N HIS A 93 -11.55 5.41 0.58
CA HIS A 93 -12.08 4.57 -0.50
C HIS A 93 -11.77 5.14 -1.89
N ILE A 94 -11.92 6.45 -2.09
CA ILE A 94 -11.61 7.10 -3.37
C ILE A 94 -10.11 6.98 -3.67
N LYS A 95 -9.24 7.28 -2.70
CA LYS A 95 -7.78 7.12 -2.87
C LYS A 95 -7.41 5.67 -3.18
N ALA A 96 -8.08 4.69 -2.56
CA ALA A 96 -7.89 3.28 -2.87
C ALA A 96 -8.31 2.93 -4.32
N ALA A 97 -9.45 3.44 -4.78
CA ALA A 97 -9.94 3.24 -6.15
C ALA A 97 -9.07 3.93 -7.21
N LEU A 98 -8.45 5.07 -6.90
CA LEU A 98 -7.51 5.78 -7.77
C LEU A 98 -6.11 5.13 -7.84
N THR A 99 -5.84 4.19 -6.94
CA THR A 99 -4.56 3.50 -6.86
C THR A 99 -4.79 2.01 -7.07
N GLN A 100 -4.26 1.14 -6.20
CA GLN A 100 -4.36 -0.29 -6.39
C GLN A 100 -4.27 -1.04 -5.06
N VAL A 101 -4.98 -2.17 -5.00
CA VAL A 101 -4.94 -3.10 -3.88
C VAL A 101 -4.10 -4.34 -4.17
N SER A 102 -3.58 -4.47 -5.40
CA SER A 102 -2.77 -5.59 -5.87
C SER A 102 -1.61 -5.09 -6.71
N ILE A 103 -0.40 -5.58 -6.46
CA ILE A 103 0.79 -5.33 -7.30
C ILE A 103 1.52 -6.64 -7.57
N GLY A 104 2.12 -6.76 -8.75
CA GLY A 104 2.97 -7.87 -9.14
C GLY A 104 4.43 -7.44 -9.23
N ILE A 105 5.34 -8.22 -8.66
CA ILE A 105 6.78 -7.94 -8.63
C ILE A 105 7.51 -9.17 -9.15
N PRO A 106 8.28 -9.07 -10.25
CA PRO A 106 9.07 -10.18 -10.74
C PRO A 106 10.09 -10.64 -9.69
N VAL A 107 10.29 -11.94 -9.62
CA VAL A 107 11.32 -12.59 -8.80
C VAL A 107 12.35 -13.18 -9.75
N GLY A 108 13.63 -12.95 -9.45
CA GLY A 108 14.77 -13.53 -10.15
C GLY A 108 15.94 -13.72 -9.21
N ASN A 109 16.65 -14.85 -9.33
CA ASN A 109 17.72 -15.26 -8.41
C ASN A 109 17.28 -15.20 -6.94
N SER A 110 16.05 -15.63 -6.63
CA SER A 110 15.45 -15.56 -5.28
C SER A 110 15.38 -14.14 -4.68
N ARG A 111 15.34 -13.11 -5.54
CA ARG A 111 15.27 -11.70 -5.16
C ARG A 111 14.13 -10.99 -5.88
N LEU A 112 13.56 -10.00 -5.21
CA LEU A 112 12.64 -9.07 -5.86
C LEU A 112 13.42 -8.26 -6.89
N VAL A 113 12.95 -8.24 -8.14
CA VAL A 113 13.56 -7.48 -9.23
C VAL A 113 13.06 -6.03 -9.18
N LEU A 114 13.39 -5.35 -8.09
CA LEU A 114 13.12 -3.93 -7.87
C LEU A 114 14.31 -3.10 -8.36
N GLY A 115 14.03 -1.89 -8.85
CA GLY A 115 15.06 -0.87 -9.07
C GLY A 115 15.70 -0.42 -7.76
N THR A 116 16.90 0.18 -7.83
CA THR A 116 17.68 0.61 -6.65
C THR A 116 16.89 1.45 -5.66
N TRP A 117 15.98 2.28 -6.16
CA TRP A 117 15.19 3.23 -5.37
C TRP A 117 13.76 2.77 -5.14
N GLN A 118 13.36 1.57 -5.57
CA GLN A 118 12.00 1.10 -5.42
C GLN A 118 11.80 0.37 -4.09
N GLY A 119 10.89 0.89 -3.26
CA GLY A 119 10.36 0.23 -2.08
C GLY A 119 8.88 -0.15 -2.24
N ILE A 120 8.45 -1.17 -1.50
CA ILE A 120 7.06 -1.63 -1.44
C ILE A 120 6.38 -1.00 -0.23
N TYR A 121 5.31 -0.26 -0.48
CA TYR A 121 4.59 0.50 0.54
C TYR A 121 3.14 0.07 0.66
N LEU A 122 2.66 0.00 1.90
CA LEU A 122 1.25 0.18 2.21
C LEU A 122 1.01 1.68 2.35
N PHE A 123 0.09 2.21 1.55
CA PHE A 123 -0.34 3.60 1.64
C PHE A 123 -1.64 3.65 2.45
N GLU A 124 -1.51 4.07 3.72
CA GLU A 124 -2.63 4.27 4.62
C GLU A 124 -3.34 5.59 4.30
N HIS A 125 -4.66 5.54 4.18
CA HIS A 125 -5.49 6.69 3.86
C HIS A 125 -6.35 7.15 5.04
N ARG A 126 -6.40 6.38 6.13
CA ARG A 126 -7.13 6.71 7.35
C ARG A 126 -6.27 7.46 8.36
N ASP A 127 -6.90 8.35 9.11
CA ASP A 127 -6.22 9.18 10.12
C ASP A 127 -5.91 8.42 11.40
N ARG A 128 -6.74 7.44 11.76
CA ARG A 128 -6.59 6.65 12.98
C ARG A 128 -5.67 5.44 12.75
N PRO A 129 -5.06 4.90 13.81
CA PRO A 129 -4.31 3.65 13.72
C PRO A 129 -5.17 2.48 13.23
N HIS A 130 -4.64 1.67 12.31
CA HIS A 130 -5.27 0.44 11.84
C HIS A 130 -4.29 -0.74 11.84
N ARG A 131 -4.84 -1.96 11.76
CA ARG A 131 -4.10 -3.16 11.36
C ARG A 131 -4.52 -3.54 9.95
N ARG A 132 -3.56 -3.63 9.04
CA ARG A 132 -3.77 -3.94 7.63
C ARG A 132 -3.16 -5.29 7.30
N ASP A 133 -3.88 -6.10 6.54
CA ASP A 133 -3.46 -7.44 6.17
C ASP A 133 -3.09 -7.46 4.69
N VAL A 134 -1.86 -7.86 4.43
CA VAL A 134 -1.27 -8.00 3.10
C VAL A 134 -0.96 -9.47 2.85
N VAL A 135 -1.57 -10.04 1.83
CA VAL A 135 -1.27 -11.38 1.35
C VAL A 135 -0.08 -11.30 0.39
N LEU A 136 0.90 -12.15 0.62
CA LEU A 136 2.00 -12.40 -0.30
C LEU A 136 1.78 -13.78 -0.91
N HIS A 137 1.67 -13.85 -2.23
CA HIS A 137 1.48 -15.08 -2.99
C HIS A 137 2.55 -15.16 -4.08
N LEU A 138 3.31 -16.25 -4.12
CA LEU A 138 4.36 -16.45 -5.10
C LEU A 138 4.01 -17.58 -6.06
N SER A 139 3.89 -17.23 -7.34
CA SER A 139 3.73 -18.18 -8.45
C SER A 139 5.03 -18.28 -9.26
N PRO A 140 5.34 -19.45 -9.85
CA PRO A 140 6.32 -19.55 -10.92
C PRO A 140 5.96 -18.66 -12.13
#